data_AF-A0A523HG52-F1
#
_entry.id   AF-A0A523HG52-F1
#
_cell.length_a   1.000
_cell.length_b   1.000
_cell.length_c   1.000
_cell.angle_alpha   90.00
_cell.angle_beta   90.00
_cell.angle_gamma   90.00
#
_symmetry.space_group_name_H-M   'P 1'
#
loop_
_entity.id
_entity.type
_entity.pdbx_description
1 polymer ?
#
loop_
_entity_poly.entity_id
_entity_poly.type
_entity_poly.pdbx_seq_one_letter_code
_entity_poly.pdbx_strand_id
1 'polypeptide(L)'
;LAVGSKYDKAIMFCLGIIIMVVTTLFVRDLFAFGFGGLTGLFMILMGVKAPMQINDIILRVIGVTSMSYVPLDVYSDTIVRTSLRSDAFMLAEEFGGTTVLWGTIWLLVSVVILIATLKISLKFSPVTEAKS
;
A
#
# COMPACT_ATOMS: atom_id res chain seq x y z
N LEU A 1 9.21 -3.67 0.45
CA LEU A 1 9.95 -4.65 1.26
C LEU A 1 9.59 -6.05 0.76
N ALA A 2 10.33 -6.52 -0.25
CA ALA A 2 10.41 -7.91 -0.64
C ALA A 2 11.92 -8.19 -0.61
N VAL A 3 12.32 -9.08 0.28
CA VAL A 3 13.72 -9.33 0.67
C VAL A 3 14.01 -10.77 0.28
N GLY A 4 13.77 -11.16 -0.98
CA GLY A 4 14.16 -12.46 -1.54
C GLY A 4 14.01 -13.65 -0.58
N SER A 5 12.93 -13.66 0.21
CA SER A 5 12.80 -14.51 1.38
C SER A 5 11.63 -15.44 1.16
N LYS A 6 11.69 -16.63 1.75
CA LYS A 6 10.67 -17.69 1.70
C LYS A 6 9.23 -17.18 1.96
N TYR A 7 9.12 -16.00 2.56
CA TYR A 7 7.88 -15.29 2.86
C TYR A 7 7.26 -14.53 1.68
N ASP A 8 7.95 -14.19 0.59
CA ASP A 8 7.37 -13.40 -0.51
C ASP A 8 6.17 -14.12 -1.15
N LYS A 9 6.26 -15.45 -1.28
CA LYS A 9 5.15 -16.31 -1.72
C LYS A 9 3.97 -16.28 -0.76
N ALA A 10 4.25 -16.35 0.54
CA ALA A 10 3.23 -16.30 1.59
C ALA A 10 2.54 -14.93 1.63
N ILE A 11 3.31 -13.84 1.50
CA ILE A 11 2.79 -12.47 1.43
C ILE A 11 1.89 -12.31 0.22
N MET A 12 2.31 -12.77 -0.96
CA MET A 12 1.50 -12.69 -2.18
C MET A 12 0.19 -13.49 -2.06
N PHE A 13 0.26 -14.68 -1.47
CA PHE A 13 -0.92 -15.51 -1.19
C PHE A 13 -1.89 -14.84 -0.21
N CYS A 14 -1.38 -14.33 0.93
CA CYS A 14 -2.17 -13.62 1.92
C CYS A 14 -2.84 -12.37 1.34
N LEU A 15 -2.12 -11.58 0.53
CA LEU A 15 -2.68 -10.41 -0.15
C LEU A 15 -3.83 -10.81 -1.07
N GLY A 16 -3.67 -11.89 -1.84
CA GLY A 16 -4.74 -12.39 -2.70
C GLY A 16 -5.98 -12.83 -1.90
N ILE A 17 -5.80 -13.51 -0.76
CA ILE A 17 -6.91 -13.85 0.15
C ILE A 17 -7.61 -12.59 0.68
N ILE A 18 -6.85 -11.60 1.12
CA ILE A 18 -7.43 -10.36 1.64
C ILE A 18 -8.26 -9.67 0.56
N ILE A 19 -7.74 -9.56 -0.68
CA ILE A 19 -8.49 -9.00 -1.80
C ILE A 19 -9.77 -9.80 -2.06
N MET A 20 -9.72 -11.13 -2.03
CA MET A 20 -10.91 -11.97 -2.21
C MET A 20 -11.97 -11.72 -1.13
N VAL A 21 -11.55 -11.62 0.13
CA VAL A 21 -12.44 -11.35 1.26
C VAL A 21 -13.07 -9.97 1.14
N VAL A 22 -12.26 -8.93 0.90
CA VAL A 22 -12.75 -7.55 0.76
C VAL A 22 -13.71 -7.43 -0.42
N THR A 23 -13.34 -8.01 -1.57
CA THR A 23 -14.20 -8.01 -2.76
C THR A 23 -15.55 -8.68 -2.47
N THR A 24 -15.53 -9.80 -1.76
CA THR A 24 -16.77 -10.55 -1.45
C THR A 24 -17.67 -9.81 -0.46
N LEU A 25 -17.09 -9.13 0.53
CA LEU A 25 -17.85 -8.49 1.61
C LEU A 25 -18.37 -7.09 1.24
N PHE A 26 -17.56 -6.30 0.53
CA PHE A 26 -17.80 -4.87 0.36
C PHE A 26 -18.16 -4.46 -1.07
N VAL A 27 -17.75 -5.22 -2.09
CA VAL A 27 -17.99 -4.84 -3.49
C VAL A 27 -19.35 -5.36 -3.93
N ARG A 28 -20.23 -4.44 -4.32
CA ARG A 28 -21.59 -4.74 -4.81
C ARG A 28 -21.77 -4.51 -6.30
N ASP A 29 -20.81 -3.86 -6.93
CA ASP A 29 -20.77 -3.66 -8.37
C ASP A 29 -20.21 -4.90 -9.08
N LEU A 30 -20.86 -5.34 -10.16
CA LEU A 30 -20.53 -6.60 -10.84
C LEU A 30 -19.16 -6.55 -11.54
N PHE A 31 -18.81 -5.40 -12.11
CA PHE A 31 -17.53 -5.22 -12.78
C PHE A 31 -16.39 -5.20 -11.77
N ALA A 32 -16.53 -4.40 -10.71
CA ALA A 32 -15.54 -4.33 -9.63
C ALA A 32 -15.39 -5.67 -8.90
N PHE A 33 -16.48 -6.42 -8.73
CA PHE A 33 -16.46 -7.76 -8.13
C PHE A 33 -15.67 -8.74 -9.01
N GLY A 34 -15.94 -8.78 -10.31
CA GLY A 34 -15.21 -9.62 -11.26
C GLY A 34 -13.72 -9.27 -11.32
N PHE A 35 -13.40 -7.98 -11.39
CA PHE A 35 -12.01 -7.51 -11.44
C PHE A 35 -11.24 -7.82 -10.15
N GLY A 36 -11.83 -7.51 -8.99
CA GLY A 36 -11.23 -7.78 -7.68
C GLY A 36 -11.04 -9.28 -7.44
N GLY A 37 -12.04 -10.09 -7.80
CA GLY A 37 -12.00 -11.55 -7.69
C GLY A 37 -10.93 -12.17 -8.58
N LEU A 38 -10.86 -11.78 -9.86
CA LEU A 38 -9.82 -12.24 -10.77
C LEU A 38 -8.43 -11.84 -10.26
N THR A 39 -8.26 -10.58 -9.84
CA THR A 39 -6.98 -10.09 -9.32
C THR A 39 -6.55 -10.87 -8.09
N GLY A 40 -7.44 -11.06 -7.11
CA GLY A 40 -7.16 -11.85 -5.91
C GLY A 40 -6.79 -13.31 -6.22
N LEU A 41 -7.52 -13.94 -7.16
CA LEU A 41 -7.21 -15.29 -7.63
C LEU A 41 -5.84 -15.36 -8.31
N PHE A 42 -5.51 -14.41 -9.19
CA PHE A 42 -4.19 -14.32 -9.82
C PHE A 42 -3.08 -14.17 -8.77
N MET A 43 -3.27 -13.35 -7.75
CA MET A 43 -2.28 -13.18 -6.68
C MET A 43 -2.07 -14.48 -5.88
N ILE A 44 -3.14 -15.20 -5.55
CA ILE A 44 -3.06 -16.53 -4.92
C ILE A 44 -2.29 -17.52 -5.81
N LEU A 45 -2.62 -17.58 -7.10
CA LEU A 45 -1.97 -18.46 -8.06
C LEU A 45 -0.48 -18.15 -8.20
N MET A 46 -0.10 -16.87 -8.22
CA MET A 46 1.30 -16.45 -8.26
C MET A 46 2.05 -16.80 -6.96
N GLY A 47 1.40 -16.62 -5.80
CA GLY A 47 1.99 -17.02 -4.50
C GLY A 47 2.31 -18.52 -4.42
N VAL A 48 1.48 -19.37 -5.03
CA VAL A 48 1.68 -20.83 -5.04
C VAL A 48 2.64 -21.27 -6.14
N LYS A 49 2.38 -20.87 -7.40
CA LYS A 49 3.04 -21.43 -8.59
C LYS A 49 4.24 -20.64 -9.10
N ALA A 50 4.31 -19.33 -8.89
CA ALA A 50 5.36 -18.52 -9.49
C ALA A 50 6.72 -18.71 -8.76
N PRO A 51 7.86 -18.56 -9.47
CA PRO A 51 9.18 -18.49 -8.85
C PRO A 51 9.28 -17.26 -7.94
N MET A 52 10.15 -17.34 -6.93
CA MET A 52 10.32 -16.29 -5.90
C MET A 52 10.69 -14.93 -6.52
N GLN A 53 11.51 -14.92 -7.56
CA GLN A 53 11.94 -13.70 -8.24
C GLN A 53 10.77 -12.92 -8.86
N ILE A 54 9.76 -13.61 -9.40
CA ILE A 54 8.58 -12.95 -9.98
C ILE A 54 7.73 -12.33 -8.88
N ASN A 55 7.52 -13.04 -7.77
CA ASN A 55 6.79 -12.48 -6.63
C ASN A 55 7.52 -11.27 -6.02
N ASP A 56 8.85 -11.31 -5.92
CA ASP A 56 9.66 -10.18 -5.43
C ASP A 56 9.48 -8.93 -6.30
N ILE A 57 9.59 -9.07 -7.63
CA ILE A 57 9.40 -7.95 -8.57
C ILE A 57 7.98 -7.39 -8.47
N ILE A 58 6.96 -8.26 -8.46
CA ILE A 58 5.56 -7.83 -8.38
C ILE A 58 5.30 -7.10 -7.06
N LEU A 59 5.70 -7.67 -5.92
CA LEU A 59 5.53 -7.05 -4.61
C LEU A 59 6.31 -5.73 -4.50
N ARG A 60 7.47 -5.63 -5.15
CA ARG A 60 8.23 -4.38 -5.23
C ARG A 60 7.50 -3.32 -6.05
N VAL A 61 6.93 -3.67 -7.21
CA VAL A 61 6.13 -2.74 -8.02
C VAL A 61 4.89 -2.29 -7.26
N ILE A 62 4.16 -3.21 -6.63
CA ILE A 62 3.00 -2.91 -5.80
C ILE A 62 3.40 -1.96 -4.67
N GLY A 63 4.44 -2.29 -3.91
CA GLY A 63 4.91 -1.48 -2.80
C GLY A 63 5.35 -0.08 -3.23
N VAL A 64 6.13 0.06 -4.31
CA VAL A 64 6.58 1.36 -4.81
C VAL A 64 5.39 2.19 -5.31
N THR A 65 4.45 1.57 -6.02
CA THR A 65 3.23 2.23 -6.49
C THR A 65 2.40 2.71 -5.31
N SER A 66 2.10 1.84 -4.34
CA SER A 66 1.35 2.19 -3.13
C SER A 66 2.00 3.33 -2.36
N MET A 67 3.32 3.28 -2.16
CA MET A 67 4.05 4.37 -1.50
C MET A 67 3.96 5.67 -2.28
N SER A 68 3.97 5.63 -3.61
CA SER A 68 3.85 6.83 -4.46
C SER A 68 2.46 7.49 -4.34
N TYR A 69 1.42 6.72 -3.99
CA TYR A 69 0.08 7.25 -3.76
C TYR A 69 -0.14 7.82 -2.34
N VAL A 70 0.70 7.49 -1.36
CA VAL A 70 0.56 8.00 0.02
C VAL A 70 0.47 9.54 0.10
N PRO A 71 1.31 10.32 -0.60
CA PRO A 71 1.19 11.79 -0.61
C PRO A 71 -0.12 12.27 -1.23
N LEU A 72 -0.63 11.57 -2.26
CA LEU A 72 -1.89 11.90 -2.91
C LEU A 72 -3.08 11.65 -1.98
N ASP A 73 -3.06 10.55 -1.23
CA ASP A 73 -4.09 10.19 -0.24
C ASP A 73 -4.18 11.25 0.87
N VAL A 74 -3.02 11.63 1.43
CA VAL A 74 -2.96 12.68 2.46
C VAL A 74 -3.36 14.04 1.90
N TYR A 75 -2.96 14.40 0.68
CA TYR A 75 -3.38 15.66 0.03
C TYR A 75 -4.89 15.70 -0.21
N SER A 76 -5.49 14.62 -0.71
CA SER A 76 -6.95 14.58 -0.93
C SER A 76 -7.73 14.67 0.37
N ASP A 77 -7.27 14.01 1.43
CA ASP A 77 -7.97 13.98 2.73
C ASP A 77 -7.80 15.26 3.54
N THR A 78 -6.70 16.00 3.35
CA THR A 78 -6.40 17.20 4.15
C THR A 78 -6.69 18.52 3.45
N ILE A 79 -6.55 18.60 2.12
CA ILE A 79 -6.65 19.86 1.36
C ILE A 79 -7.93 19.94 0.53
N VAL A 80 -8.40 18.81 -0.03
CA VAL A 80 -9.58 18.80 -0.90
C VAL A 80 -10.87 18.55 -0.12
N ARG A 81 -10.81 17.85 1.01
CA ARG A 81 -11.98 17.49 1.85
C ARG A 81 -12.01 18.21 3.21
N THR A 82 -11.59 19.47 3.27
CA THR A 82 -11.63 20.27 4.52
C THR A 82 -13.03 20.52 5.09
N SER A 83 -14.09 20.29 4.30
CA SER A 83 -15.50 20.49 4.66
C SER A 83 -16.21 19.25 5.23
N LEU A 84 -15.58 18.06 5.18
CA LEU A 84 -16.10 16.86 5.82
C LEU A 84 -15.48 16.73 7.22
N ARG A 85 -16.25 16.24 8.20
CA ARG A 85 -15.74 15.86 9.54
C ARG A 85 -14.67 14.77 9.38
N SER A 86 -13.42 15.20 9.18
CA SER A 86 -12.23 14.36 9.13
C SER A 86 -11.62 14.29 10.53
N ASP A 87 -10.85 13.26 10.84
CA ASP A 87 -10.18 13.11 12.15
C ASP A 87 -9.31 14.35 12.49
N ALA A 88 -8.76 15.01 11.46
CA ALA A 88 -8.05 16.29 11.61
C ALA A 88 -8.95 17.46 12.03
N PHE A 89 -10.24 17.44 11.66
CA PHE A 89 -11.25 18.41 12.11
C PHE A 89 -11.61 18.15 13.58
N MET A 90 -11.76 16.88 13.97
CA MET A 90 -12.05 16.51 15.37
C MET A 90 -10.90 16.89 16.31
N LEU A 91 -9.64 16.75 15.89
CA LEU A 91 -8.49 17.20 16.66
C LEU A 91 -8.38 18.73 16.75
N ALA A 92 -8.74 19.44 15.68
CA ALA A 92 -8.78 20.89 15.70
C ALA A 92 -9.89 21.44 16.63
N GLU A 93 -11.01 20.72 16.75
CA GLU A 93 -12.11 21.04 17.68
C GLU A 93 -11.69 20.79 19.14
N GLU A 94 -10.98 19.69 19.43
CA GLU A 94 -10.64 19.28 20.81
C GLU A 94 -9.38 19.93 21.36
N PHE A 95 -8.33 20.09 20.55
CA PHE A 95 -7.01 20.60 20.99
C PHE A 95 -6.70 22.01 20.47
N GLY A 96 -7.58 22.58 19.64
CA GLY A 96 -7.37 23.88 18.99
C GLY A 96 -6.43 23.81 17.78
N GLY A 97 -6.46 24.88 16.97
CA GLY A 97 -5.74 25.00 15.71
C GLY A 97 -6.65 24.91 14.49
N THR A 98 -6.08 24.92 13.29
CA THR A 98 -6.83 24.74 12.04
C THR A 98 -6.71 23.29 11.57
N THR A 99 -7.76 22.75 10.94
CA THR A 99 -7.72 21.42 10.29
C THR A 99 -6.54 21.29 9.33
N VAL A 100 -6.18 22.39 8.66
CA VAL A 100 -5.05 22.48 7.73
C VAL A 100 -3.71 22.31 8.45
N LEU A 101 -3.54 22.83 9.67
CA LEU A 101 -2.30 22.69 10.45
C LEU A 101 -2.05 21.21 10.79
N TRP A 102 -3.06 20.53 11.32
CA TRP A 102 -2.98 19.11 11.66
C TRP A 102 -2.78 18.22 10.43
N GLY A 103 -3.50 18.51 9.34
CA GLY A 103 -3.30 17.84 8.06
C GLY A 103 -1.89 18.02 7.49
N THR A 104 -1.31 19.23 7.63
CA THR A 104 0.06 19.53 7.17
C THR A 104 1.10 18.76 7.99
N ILE A 105 0.94 18.65 9.30
CA ILE A 105 1.85 17.88 10.16
C ILE A 105 1.85 16.40 9.76
N TRP A 106 0.67 15.80 9.56
CA TRP A 106 0.56 14.42 9.11
C TRP A 106 1.15 14.21 7.70
N LEU A 107 0.96 15.16 6.79
CA LEU A 107 1.59 15.13 5.47
C LEU A 107 3.11 15.13 5.58
N LEU A 108 3.69 16.00 6.41
CA LEU A 108 5.13 16.05 6.64
C LEU A 108 5.66 14.73 7.23
N VAL A 109 4.97 14.15 8.22
CA VAL A 109 5.33 12.86 8.81
C VAL A 109 5.28 11.74 7.77
N SER A 110 4.22 11.65 6.97
CA SER A 110 4.07 10.65 5.91
C SER A 110 5.17 10.79 4.85
N VAL A 111 5.53 12.01 4.44
CA VAL A 111 6.64 12.26 3.51
C VAL A 111 7.98 11.83 4.11
N VAL A 112 8.23 12.12 5.39
CA VAL A 112 9.47 11.70 6.07
C VAL A 112 9.58 10.18 6.13
N ILE A 113 8.50 9.48 6.48
CA ILE A 113 8.47 8.00 6.52
C ILE A 113 8.68 7.42 5.12
N LEU A 114 8.05 8.00 4.10
CA LEU A 114 8.20 7.60 2.71
C LEU A 114 9.66 7.74 2.25
N ILE A 115 10.27 8.90 2.48
CA ILE A 115 11.69 9.15 2.13
C ILE A 115 12.62 8.21 2.89
N ALA A 116 12.38 8.00 4.19
CA ALA A 116 13.18 7.08 5.00
C ALA A 116 13.08 5.64 4.47
N THR A 117 11.87 5.19 4.14
CA THR A 117 11.63 3.84 3.60
C THR A 117 12.25 3.67 2.22
N LEU A 118 12.15 4.67 1.33
CA LEU A 118 12.83 4.65 0.03
C LEU A 118 14.35 4.62 0.19
N LYS A 119 14.92 5.42 1.09
CA LYS A 119 16.37 5.42 1.37
C LYS A 119 16.86 4.06 1.88
N ILE A 120 16.11 3.44 2.79
CA ILE A 120 16.42 2.11 3.32
C ILE A 120 16.28 1.05 2.21
N SER A 121 15.23 1.15 1.39
CA SER A 121 14.99 0.23 0.27
C SER A 121 16.07 0.31 -0.81
N LEU A 122 16.60 1.50 -1.12
CA LEU A 122 17.70 1.68 -2.07
C LEU A 122 19.03 1.15 -1.53
N LYS A 123 19.21 1.16 -0.21
CA LYS A 123 20.42 0.62 0.43
C LYS A 123 20.45 -0.92 0.39
N PHE A 124 19.29 -1.57 0.26
CA PHE A 124 19.18 -3.00 0.00
C PHE A 124 19.19 -3.24 -1.52
N SER A 125 20.34 -3.65 -2.06
CA SER A 125 20.42 -4.23 -3.40
C SER A 125 20.18 -5.75 -3.30
N PRO A 126 19.04 -6.30 -3.76
CA PRO A 126 18.97 -7.72 -4.05
C PRO A 126 19.33 -7.92 -5.53
N VAL A 127 20.44 -8.62 -5.75
CA VAL A 127 20.68 -9.69 -6.74
C VAL A 127 22.20 -9.80 -6.95
N THR A 128 22.83 -10.50 -6.02
CA THR A 128 23.97 -11.40 -6.25
C THR A 128 23.61 -12.57 -5.36
N GLU A 129 22.97 -13.62 -5.85
CA GLU A 129 23.68 -14.65 -6.59
C GLU A 129 22.92 -15.11 -7.83
N ALA A 130 23.39 -14.69 -8.99
CA ALA A 130 23.28 -15.49 -10.19
C ALA A 130 24.47 -16.44 -10.22
N LYS A 131 24.20 -17.75 -10.13
CA LYS A 131 25.06 -18.90 -10.48
C LYS A 131 26.40 -19.07 -9.74
N SER A 132 26.46 -20.17 -9.00
CA SER A 132 27.48 -21.23 -9.17
C SER A 132 26.92 -22.53 -8.59
#